data_AF-A0A140LJ84-F1
#
_entry.id   AF-A0A140LJ84-F1
#
_cell.length_a   1.000
_cell.length_b   1.000
_cell.length_c   1.000
_cell.angle_alpha   90.00
_cell.angle_beta   90.00
_cell.angle_gamma   90.00
#
_symmetry.space_group_name_H-M   'P 1'
#
loop_
_entity.id
_entity.type
_entity.pdbx_description
1 polymer ?
#
loop_
_entity_poly.entity_id
_entity_poly.type
_entity_poly.pdbx_seq_one_letter_code
_entity_poly.pdbx_strand_id
1 'polypeptide(L)' 'MVPGSEGPARAGGLVADVVFVIEGTANLGPYFEELRKHYLLPAIEYFNGGPPAETDFGGDVHGRWWREL' A
#
# COMPACT_ATOMS: atom_id res chain seq x y z
N MET A 1 11.04 -4.19 21.71
CA MET A 1 11.99 -4.25 20.58
C MET A 1 12.18 -5.71 20.24
N VAL A 2 11.67 -6.20 19.10
CA VAL A 2 11.96 -7.58 18.63
C VAL A 2 13.15 -7.47 17.67
N PRO A 3 14.31 -8.05 17.99
CA PRO A 3 15.46 -8.04 17.10
C PRO A 3 15.31 -9.18 16.09
N GLY A 4 15.24 -8.87 14.79
CA GLY A 4 15.33 -9.90 13.75
C GLY A 4 14.52 -9.73 12.46
N SER A 5 13.83 -8.60 12.22
CA SER A 5 13.08 -8.39 10.97
C SER A 5 13.65 -7.28 10.07
N GLU A 6 14.98 -7.11 10.06
CA GLU A 6 15.64 -6.27 9.08
C GLU A 6 15.75 -7.07 7.76
N GLY A 7 14.68 -7.04 6.96
CA GLY A 7 14.83 -7.12 5.51
C GLY A 7 15.80 -6.03 5.05
N PRO A 8 16.38 -6.09 3.84
CA PRO A 8 17.52 -5.24 3.48
C PRO A 8 17.15 -3.75 3.61
N ALA A 9 17.47 -3.17 4.77
CA ALA A 9 17.52 -1.75 4.98
C ALA A 9 18.61 -1.25 4.05
N ARG A 10 18.20 -0.68 2.91
CA ARG A 10 19.10 -0.12 1.91
C ARG A 10 20.11 0.75 2.65
N ALA A 11 21.37 0.35 2.60
CA ALA A 11 22.48 1.07 3.22
C ALA A 11 22.40 2.56 2.82
N GLY A 12 22.07 3.43 3.77
CA GLY A 12 22.01 4.89 3.58
C GLY A 12 20.78 5.46 2.85
N GLY A 13 19.68 4.72 2.70
CA GLY A 13 18.47 5.22 2.05
C GLY A 13 17.66 6.18 2.94
N LEU A 14 17.24 7.32 2.38
CA LEU A 14 16.30 8.25 3.02
C LEU A 14 15.02 7.49 3.40
N VAL A 15 14.61 7.58 4.68
CA VAL A 15 13.29 7.13 5.14
C VAL A 15 12.28 8.16 4.68
N ALA A 16 11.29 7.73 3.90
CA ALA A 16 10.25 8.60 3.37
C ALA A 16 8.88 7.94 3.56
N ASP A 17 7.90 8.73 3.99
CA ASP A 17 6.50 8.34 3.98
C ASP A 17 5.97 8.44 2.54
N VAL A 18 5.35 7.36 2.05
CA VAL A 18 4.77 7.30 0.71
C VAL A 18 3.26 7.22 0.82
N VAL A 19 2.58 8.16 0.18
CA VAL A 19 1.10 8.22 0.15
C VAL A 19 0.65 8.09 -1.30
N PHE A 20 -0.25 7.15 -1.56
CA PHE A 20 -0.90 6.99 -2.86
C PHE A 20 -2.23 7.73 -2.87
N VAL A 21 -2.38 8.66 -3.81
CA VAL A 21 -3.67 9.34 -4.07
C VAL A 21 -4.24 8.76 -5.34
N ILE A 22 -5.40 8.08 -5.23
CA ILE A 22 -6.07 7.45 -6.36
C ILE A 22 -7.39 8.17 -6.60
N GLU A 23 -7.50 8.82 -7.76
CA GLU A 23 -8.76 9.39 -8.22
C GLU A 23 -9.58 8.31 -8.94
N GLY A 24 -10.67 7.89 -8.31
CA GLY A 24 -11.65 7.02 -8.94
C GLY A 24 -12.60 7.83 -9.81
N THR A 25 -12.48 7.72 -11.13
CA THR A 25 -13.56 8.13 -12.05
C THR A 25 -14.45 6.92 -12.36
N ALA A 26 -15.70 7.15 -12.79
CA ALA A 26 -16.64 6.07 -13.09
C ALA A 26 -16.09 5.03 -14.11
N ASN A 27 -15.20 5.47 -15.00
CA ASN A 27 -14.57 4.61 -16.01
C ASN A 27 -13.47 3.71 -15.43
N LEU A 28 -12.90 4.07 -14.27
CA LEU A 28 -11.80 3.34 -13.64
C LEU A 28 -12.29 2.31 -12.61
N GLY A 29 -13.55 2.42 -12.17
CA GLY A 29 -14.15 1.51 -11.19
C GLY A 29 -13.92 0.02 -11.50
N PRO A 30 -14.19 -0.47 -12.73
CA PRO A 30 -13.97 -1.87 -13.09
C PRO A 30 -12.51 -2.34 -13.03
N TYR A 31 -11.55 -1.42 -13.09
CA TYR A 31 -10.12 -1.72 -13.10
C TYR A 31 -9.46 -1.54 -11.73
N PHE A 32 -10.22 -1.14 -10.72
CA PHE A 32 -9.66 -0.85 -9.40
C PHE A 32 -9.00 -2.08 -8.77
N GLU A 33 -9.59 -3.26 -8.95
CA GLU A 33 -9.00 -4.51 -8.47
C GLU A 33 -7.70 -4.89 -9.19
N GLU A 34 -7.62 -4.60 -10.49
CA GLU A 34 -6.40 -4.82 -11.26
C GLU A 34 -5.30 -3.83 -10.84
N LEU A 35 -5.66 -2.56 -10.63
CA LEU A 35 -4.77 -1.52 -10.11
C LEU A 35 -4.24 -1.90 -8.71
N ARG A 36 -5.12 -2.38 -7.83
CA ARG A 36 -4.77 -2.88 -6.50
C ARG A 36 -3.73 -3.97 -6.57
N LYS A 37 -4.06 -5.05 -7.28
CA LYS A 37 -3.28 -6.29 -7.25
C LYS A 37 -1.92 -6.14 -7.92
N HIS A 38 -1.87 -5.38 -9.02
CA HIS A 38 -0.67 -5.29 -9.84
C HIS A 38 0.22 -4.08 -9.51
N TYR A 39 -0.30 -3.05 -8.85
CA TYR A 39 0.46 -1.82 -8.60
C TYR A 39 0.47 -1.41 -7.13
N LEU A 40 -0.69 -1.36 -6.46
CA LEU A 40 -0.76 -0.82 -5.09
C LEU A 40 -0.18 -1.79 -4.06
N LEU A 41 -0.62 -3.05 -4.04
CA LEU A 41 -0.11 -4.04 -3.08
C LEU A 41 1.40 -4.29 -3.25
N PRO A 42 1.93 -4.48 -4.48
CA PRO A 42 3.38 -4.63 -4.67
C PRO A 42 4.17 -3.38 -4.26
N ALA A 43 3.64 -2.18 -4.47
CA ALA A 43 4.33 -0.95 -4.09
C ALA A 43 4.35 -0.77 -2.57
N ILE A 44 3.24 -1.05 -1.88
CA ILE A 44 3.19 -1.03 -0.41
C ILE A 44 4.21 -2.02 0.16
N GLU A 45 4.24 -3.26 -0.36
CA GLU A 45 5.21 -4.27 0.07
C GLU A 45 6.66 -3.82 -0.13
N TYR A 46 6.93 -3.17 -1.27
CA TYR A 46 8.25 -2.65 -1.59
C TYR A 46 8.69 -1.50 -0.66
N PHE A 47 7.80 -0.55 -0.36
CA PHE A 47 8.12 0.60 0.50
C PHE A 47 8.20 0.19 1.97
N ASN A 48 7.39 -0.77 2.42
CA ASN A 48 7.41 -1.26 3.79
C ASN A 48 8.50 -2.32 4.04
N GLY A 49 9.05 -2.92 2.99
CA GLY A 49 10.04 -4.01 3.10
C GLY A 49 9.45 -5.31 3.64
N GLY A 50 8.13 -5.49 3.51
CA GLY A 50 7.37 -6.60 4.07
C GLY A 50 5.89 -6.54 3.69
N PRO A 51 5.11 -7.59 3.99
CA PRO A 51 3.72 -7.69 3.55
C PRO A 51 2.85 -6.53 4.10
N PRO A 52 1.82 -6.08 3.35
CA PRO A 52 0.91 -5.04 3.81
C PRO A 52 0.22 -5.39 5.14
N ALA A 53 0.20 -4.45 6.06
CA ALA A 53 -0.50 -4.50 7.33
C ALA A 53 -1.82 -3.72 7.27
N GLU A 54 -2.75 -4.01 8.20
CA GLU A 54 -4.03 -3.28 8.26
C GLU A 54 -3.87 -1.76 8.43
N THR A 55 -2.77 -1.32 9.04
CA THR A 55 -2.45 0.10 9.26
C THR A 55 -2.01 0.83 7.99
N ASP A 56 -1.61 0.11 6.94
CA ASP A 56 -1.20 0.69 5.65
C ASP A 56 -2.39 1.20 4.84
N PHE A 57 -3.60 0.92 5.31
CA PHE A 57 -4.84 1.22 4.64
C PHE A 57 -5.63 2.25 5.45
N GLY A 58 -5.82 3.44 4.87
CA GLY A 58 -6.62 4.52 5.46
C GLY A 58 -7.21 5.43 4.39
N GLY A 59 -8.40 5.98 4.64
CA GLY A 59 -9.08 6.89 3.72
C GLY A 59 -10.37 7.48 4.28
N ASP A 60 -10.62 8.74 3.94
CA ASP A 60 -11.68 9.61 4.44
C ASP A 60 -13.06 9.26 3.86
N VAL A 61 -13.08 8.44 2.81
CA VAL A 61 -14.30 7.92 2.19
C VAL A 61 -14.45 6.44 2.50
N HIS A 62 -15.08 6.15 3.65
CA HIS A 62 -15.65 4.84 4.02
C HIS A 62 -14.79 3.63 3.61
N GLY A 63 -13.95 3.14 4.53
CA GLY A 63 -13.13 1.93 4.43
C GLY A 63 -13.86 0.59 4.13
N ARG A 64 -15.07 0.62 3.57
CA ARG A 64 -15.79 -0.52 3.00
C ARG A 64 -15.23 -0.98 1.66
N TRP A 65 -14.79 -0.06 0.78
CA TRP A 65 -14.28 -0.45 -0.55
C TRP A 65 -12.97 -1.22 -0.50
N TRP A 66 -12.17 -1.07 0.56
CA TRP A 66 -10.89 -1.75 0.68
C TRP A 66 -10.95 -3.15 1.32
N ARG A 67 -12.04 -3.42 2.04
CA ARG A 67 -12.27 -4.68 2.76
C ARG A 67 -13.15 -5.68 2.02
N GLU A 68 -13.97 -5.25 1.04
CA GLU A 68 -14.99 -6.09 0.40
C GLU A 68 -14.75 -6.42 -1.08
N LEU A 69 -13.54 -6.15 -1.58
CA LEU A 69 -13.00 -6.72 -2.81
C LEU A 69 -11.67 -7.41 -2.49
#